data_AF-A0A7J3Q9T4-F1
#
_entry.id   AF-A0A7J3Q9T4-F1
#
_cell.length_a   1.000
_cell.length_b   1.000
_cell.length_c   1.000
_cell.angle_alpha   90.00
_cell.angle_beta   90.00
_cell.angle_gamma   90.00
#
_symmetry.space_group_name_H-M   'P 1'
#
loop_
_entity.id
_entity.type
_entity.pdbx_description
1 polymer ?
#
loop_
_entity_poly.entity_id
_entity_poly.type
_entity_poly.pdbx_seq_one_letter_code
_entity_poly.pdbx_strand_id
1 'polypeptide(L)'
;MECPYCRAVNSLVWDEIRGMVVCSECGVVVDLIYVSGGNFENELEPLGDRVSVTVRKFGKLSDASIKYLTILKEIKYRPQLYVDSDSFSKYLVLGKRVKVIKRRISIPKNETIEKIVTIIAKYPRLCSRTDRAKYALATIAYALATEGSVDSSKLSKQLGLSKTHIRRLLRVVRNSQRFLDEVRKIAQANLTTVSR
;
A
#
# COMPACT_ATOMS: atom_id res chain seq x y z
N MET A 1 -6.10 27.40 14.01
CA MET A 1 -7.04 26.33 14.42
C MET A 1 -6.30 24.99 14.48
N GLU A 2 -6.56 24.17 15.48
CA GLU A 2 -5.89 22.88 15.69
C GLU A 2 -6.84 21.72 15.33
N CYS A 3 -6.32 20.67 14.69
CA CYS A 3 -7.11 19.47 14.47
C CYS A 3 -7.35 18.71 15.79
N PRO A 4 -8.60 18.37 16.15
CA PRO A 4 -8.91 17.70 17.41
C PRO A 4 -8.31 16.28 17.53
N TYR A 5 -7.84 15.70 16.41
CA TYR A 5 -7.37 14.31 16.36
C TYR A 5 -5.85 14.18 16.20
N CYS A 6 -5.24 14.90 15.26
CA CYS A 6 -3.79 14.84 15.06
C CYS A 6 -3.03 15.96 15.78
N ARG A 7 -3.74 16.92 16.39
CA ARG A 7 -3.17 18.08 17.08
C ARG A 7 -2.26 18.96 16.22
N ALA A 8 -2.38 18.83 14.89
CA ALA A 8 -1.63 19.65 13.97
C ALA A 8 -2.22 21.07 13.95
N VAL A 9 -1.38 22.05 14.28
CA VAL A 9 -1.73 23.47 14.30
C VAL A 9 -1.79 24.00 12.86
N ASN A 10 -2.81 24.82 12.56
CA ASN A 10 -3.03 25.45 11.25
C ASN A 10 -3.15 24.47 10.08
N SER A 11 -3.70 23.28 10.35
CA SER A 11 -3.87 22.21 9.37
C SER A 11 -5.30 22.09 8.83
N LEU A 12 -6.23 22.97 9.21
CA LEU A 12 -7.62 22.88 8.74
C LEU A 12 -7.78 23.64 7.43
N VAL A 13 -8.28 22.95 6.42
CA VAL A 13 -8.56 23.43 5.07
C VAL A 13 -10.06 23.36 4.83
N TRP A 14 -10.60 24.39 4.21
CA TRP A 14 -12.02 24.49 3.89
C TRP A 14 -12.21 24.01 2.44
N ASP A 15 -12.97 22.95 2.26
CA ASP A 15 -13.39 22.44 0.97
C ASP A 15 -14.79 22.99 0.66
N GLU A 16 -14.83 24.13 -0.02
CA GLU A 16 -16.07 24.82 -0.39
C GLU A 16 -16.91 23.99 -1.37
N ILE A 17 -16.27 23.20 -2.25
CA ILE A 17 -16.96 22.37 -3.25
C ILE A 17 -17.78 21.28 -2.55
N ARG A 18 -17.23 20.71 -1.48
CA ARG A 18 -17.88 19.63 -0.73
C ARG A 18 -18.61 20.11 0.52
N GLY A 19 -18.48 21.38 0.87
CA GLY A 19 -19.04 21.95 2.09
C GLY A 19 -18.47 21.31 3.36
N MET A 20 -17.15 21.13 3.44
CA MET A 20 -16.51 20.45 4.57
C MET A 20 -15.25 21.16 5.04
N VAL A 21 -14.97 21.14 6.34
CA VAL A 21 -13.68 21.54 6.92
C VAL A 21 -12.86 20.28 7.18
N VAL A 22 -11.72 20.14 6.52
CA VAL A 22 -10.88 18.93 6.55
C VAL A 22 -9.48 19.26 7.06
N CYS A 23 -8.91 18.40 7.91
CA CYS A 23 -7.50 18.51 8.27
C CYS A 23 -6.59 18.02 7.15
N SER A 24 -5.71 18.87 6.61
CA SER A 24 -4.72 18.54 5.58
C SER A 24 -3.68 17.51 6.03
N GLU A 25 -3.38 17.45 7.32
CA GLU A 25 -2.33 16.58 7.86
C GLU A 25 -2.81 15.16 8.13
N CYS A 26 -4.08 14.98 8.53
CA CYS A 26 -4.64 13.66 8.87
C CYS A 26 -5.87 13.25 8.05
N GLY A 27 -6.39 14.13 7.19
CA GLY A 27 -7.54 13.87 6.33
C GLY A 27 -8.89 13.81 7.05
N VAL A 28 -8.95 14.12 8.34
CA VAL A 28 -10.21 14.06 9.10
C VAL A 28 -11.10 15.25 8.77
N VAL A 29 -12.37 14.97 8.45
CA VAL A 29 -13.43 15.99 8.37
C VAL A 29 -13.77 16.43 9.80
N VAL A 30 -13.52 17.71 10.09
CA VAL A 30 -13.73 18.34 11.40
C VAL A 30 -15.16 18.87 11.50
N ASP A 31 -15.67 19.50 10.45
CA ASP A 31 -17.02 20.04 10.44
C ASP A 31 -17.59 20.09 9.01
N LEU A 32 -18.91 20.30 8.90
CA LEU A 32 -19.60 20.59 7.65
C LEU A 32 -19.87 22.08 7.55
N ILE A 33 -19.66 22.66 6.37
CA ILE A 33 -19.98 24.06 6.09
C ILE A 33 -21.47 24.11 5.75
N TYR A 34 -22.27 24.71 6.63
CA TYR A 34 -23.68 24.97 6.38
C TYR A 34 -23.82 26.33 5.71
N VAL A 35 -24.45 26.37 4.54
CA VAL A 35 -24.84 27.63 3.90
C VAL A 35 -26.25 27.96 4.38
N SER A 36 -26.38 29.01 5.20
CA SER A 36 -27.70 29.56 5.56
C SER A 36 -28.28 30.29 4.35
N GLY A 37 -28.89 29.56 3.43
CA GLY A 37 -29.56 30.08 2.25
C GLY A 37 -30.97 29.51 2.14
N GLY A 38 -31.94 30.20 2.71
CA GLY A 38 -33.37 29.87 2.62
C GLY A 38 -34.17 30.63 3.66
N ASN A 39 -35.22 31.33 3.23
CA ASN A 39 -36.09 32.18 4.05
C ASN A 39 -36.64 31.43 5.28
N PHE A 40 -36.16 31.76 6.48
CA PHE A 40 -36.74 31.34 7.77
C PHE A 40 -37.57 32.46 8.41
N GLU A 41 -38.38 33.17 7.63
CA GLU A 41 -39.20 34.28 8.16
C GLU A 41 -40.47 33.84 8.93
N ASN A 42 -40.73 32.55 9.13
CA ASN A 42 -42.01 32.13 9.76
C ASN A 42 -41.93 31.30 11.05
N GLU A 43 -40.78 31.15 11.71
CA GLU A 43 -40.74 30.53 13.06
C GLU A 43 -39.75 31.25 13.97
N LEU A 44 -40.03 32.52 14.28
CA LEU A 44 -39.46 33.21 15.43
C LEU A 44 -40.51 33.28 16.53
N GLU A 45 -40.84 32.13 17.13
CA GLU A 45 -41.28 32.15 18.52
C GLU A 45 -40.04 32.46 19.38
N PRO A 46 -40.11 33.40 20.34
CA PRO A 46 -39.01 33.64 21.25
C PRO A 46 -39.01 32.50 22.27
N LEU A 47 -38.41 31.37 21.91
CA LEU A 47 -37.96 30.38 22.88
C LEU A 47 -36.83 31.03 23.69
N GLY A 48 -37.25 31.80 24.69
CA GLY A 48 -36.45 32.11 25.85
C GLY A 48 -36.12 30.83 26.57
N ASP A 49 -35.08 30.16 26.11
CA ASP A 49 -34.19 29.38 26.93
C ASP A 49 -32.97 29.04 26.08
N ARG A 50 -31.81 29.14 26.71
CA ARG A 50 -30.50 28.83 26.14
C ARG A 50 -30.61 27.57 25.28
N VAL A 51 -30.64 27.72 23.96
CA VAL A 51 -30.29 26.61 23.06
C VAL A 51 -28.85 26.33 23.40
N SER A 52 -28.66 25.39 24.33
CA SER A 52 -27.37 24.77 24.55
C SER A 52 -26.99 24.29 23.17
N VAL A 53 -26.07 25.02 22.53
CA VAL A 53 -25.31 24.48 21.41
C VAL A 53 -24.67 23.28 22.04
N THR A 54 -25.32 22.12 21.88
CA THR A 54 -24.78 20.85 22.30
C THR A 54 -23.65 20.69 21.31
N VAL A 55 -22.49 21.25 21.66
CA VAL A 55 -21.22 21.04 20.97
C VAL A 55 -21.15 19.54 20.93
N ARG A 56 -21.51 18.96 19.77
CA ARG A 56 -21.54 17.52 19.60
C ARG A 56 -20.12 17.11 19.92
N LYS A 57 -19.93 16.52 21.10
CA LYS A 57 -18.62 16.01 21.52
C LYS A 57 -18.15 15.19 20.35
N PHE A 58 -17.08 15.65 19.68
CA PHE A 58 -16.57 15.05 18.46
C PHE A 58 -16.65 13.54 18.64
N GLY A 59 -17.53 12.90 17.84
CA GLY A 59 -17.81 11.48 17.99
C GLY A 59 -16.48 10.74 17.98
N LYS A 60 -16.28 9.83 18.93
CA LYS A 60 -15.02 9.07 18.97
C LYS A 60 -14.79 8.45 17.60
N LEU A 61 -13.60 8.64 17.03
CA LEU A 61 -13.18 7.98 15.80
C LEU A 61 -13.49 6.49 15.91
N SER A 62 -13.95 5.89 14.80
CA SER A 62 -14.11 4.44 14.75
C SER A 62 -12.76 3.76 15.02
N ASP A 63 -12.80 2.58 15.63
CA ASP A 63 -11.58 1.80 15.90
C ASP A 63 -10.76 1.53 14.62
N ALA A 64 -11.44 1.34 13.48
CA ALA A 64 -10.79 1.24 12.17
C ALA A 64 -10.04 2.52 11.78
N SER A 65 -10.66 3.69 11.98
CA SER A 65 -10.03 4.98 11.71
C SER A 65 -8.82 5.22 12.62
N ILE A 66 -8.91 4.86 13.90
CA ILE A 66 -7.81 4.97 14.86
C ILE A 66 -6.63 4.07 14.42
N LYS A 67 -6.91 2.82 14.05
CA LYS A 67 -5.90 1.87 13.55
C LYS A 67 -5.23 2.39 12.28
N TYR A 68 -6.00 2.90 11.32
CA TYR A 68 -5.48 3.46 10.07
C TYR A 68 -4.54 4.65 10.33
N LEU A 69 -4.98 5.60 11.15
CA LEU A 69 -4.19 6.79 11.51
C LEU A 69 -2.92 6.42 12.27
N THR A 70 -2.98 5.40 13.14
CA THR A 70 -1.79 4.88 13.84
C THR A 70 -0.75 4.37 12.84
N ILE A 71 -1.16 3.58 11.85
CA ILE A 71 -0.27 3.08 10.80
C ILE A 71 0.28 4.24 9.94
N LEU A 72 -0.56 5.23 9.61
CA LEU A 72 -0.10 6.41 8.86
C LEU A 72 0.97 7.21 9.61
N LYS A 73 0.84 7.35 10.94
CA LYS A 73 1.85 8.00 11.77
C LYS A 73 3.19 7.27 11.72
N GLU A 74 3.19 5.93 11.70
CA GLU A 74 4.42 5.13 11.60
C GLU A 74 5.16 5.30 10.26
N ILE A 75 4.43 5.52 9.17
CA ILE A 75 5.01 5.67 7.83
C ILE A 75 5.24 7.12 7.41
N LYS A 76 4.86 8.11 8.23
CA LYS A 76 4.92 9.55 7.91
C LYS A 76 6.23 9.99 7.27
N TYR A 77 7.36 9.53 7.82
CA TYR A 77 8.71 9.91 7.37
C TYR A 77 9.30 8.98 6.30
N ARG A 78 8.52 8.03 5.79
CA ARG A 78 8.96 6.99 4.83
C ARG A 78 8.11 7.07 3.55
N PRO A 79 8.35 8.04 2.66
CA PRO A 79 7.51 8.29 1.47
C PRO A 79 7.43 7.11 0.50
N GLN A 80 8.40 6.20 0.55
CA GLN A 80 8.39 4.95 -0.20
C GLN A 80 7.36 3.93 0.30
N LEU A 81 6.77 4.12 1.48
CA LEU A 81 5.77 3.22 2.06
C LEU A 81 4.37 3.80 1.89
N TYR A 82 3.39 2.93 1.67
CA TYR A 82 1.98 3.30 1.63
C TYR A 82 1.13 2.20 2.26
N VAL A 83 -0.06 2.60 2.72
CA VAL A 83 -1.08 1.66 3.19
C VAL A 83 -1.90 1.23 1.99
N ASP A 84 -1.97 -0.08 1.78
CA ASP A 84 -2.82 -0.66 0.75
C ASP A 84 -4.25 -0.83 1.28
N SER A 85 -5.23 -0.20 0.63
CA SER A 85 -6.64 -0.20 1.07
C SER A 85 -7.19 -1.63 1.21
N ASP A 86 -6.90 -2.49 0.24
CA ASP A 86 -7.42 -3.86 0.21
C ASP A 86 -6.75 -4.75 1.27
N SER A 87 -5.46 -4.52 1.54
CA SER A 87 -4.77 -5.20 2.63
C SER A 87 -5.23 -4.68 3.99
N PHE A 88 -5.58 -3.39 4.09
CA PHE A 88 -6.11 -2.80 5.32
C PHE A 88 -7.51 -3.32 5.65
N SER A 89 -8.40 -3.45 4.67
CA SER A 89 -9.73 -4.05 4.89
C SER A 89 -9.61 -5.50 5.38
N LYS A 90 -8.71 -6.29 4.77
CA LYS A 90 -8.39 -7.65 5.22
C LYS A 90 -7.78 -7.68 6.63
N TYR A 91 -6.96 -6.69 6.97
CA TYR A 91 -6.36 -6.56 8.30
C TYR A 91 -7.39 -6.28 9.39
N LEU A 92 -8.46 -5.53 9.09
CA LEU A 92 -9.54 -5.31 10.06
C LEU A 92 -10.24 -6.62 10.47
N VAL A 93 -10.34 -7.58 9.55
CA VAL A 93 -10.96 -8.89 9.80
C VAL A 93 -9.95 -9.90 10.37
N LEU A 94 -8.77 -10.03 9.75
CA LEU A 94 -7.79 -11.08 10.03
C LEU A 94 -6.70 -10.68 11.04
N GLY A 95 -6.66 -9.40 11.43
CA GLY A 95 -5.65 -8.84 12.30
C GLY A 95 -4.24 -8.82 11.69
N LYS A 96 -3.23 -8.94 12.55
CA LYS A 96 -1.78 -8.80 12.22
C LYS A 96 -1.22 -9.84 11.24
N ARG A 97 -2.04 -10.75 10.72
CA ARG A 97 -1.65 -11.77 9.74
C ARG A 97 -1.50 -11.21 8.32
N VAL A 98 -2.04 -10.02 8.06
CA VAL A 98 -2.03 -9.38 6.74
C VAL A 98 -0.98 -8.27 6.70
N LYS A 99 -0.17 -8.28 5.63
CA LYS A 99 0.80 -7.22 5.37
C LYS A 99 0.10 -5.98 4.81
N VAL A 100 -0.15 -5.00 5.66
CA VAL A 100 -0.84 -3.74 5.30
C VAL A 100 0.08 -2.73 4.62
N ILE A 101 1.30 -2.60 5.12
CA ILE A 101 2.27 -1.61 4.62
C ILE A 101 3.01 -2.20 3.42
N LYS A 102 2.81 -1.59 2.25
CA LYS A 102 3.52 -1.91 1.02
C LYS A 102 4.55 -0.83 0.70
N ARG A 103 5.54 -1.20 -0.12
CA ARG A 103 6.55 -0.25 -0.62
C ARG A 103 6.24 0.05 -2.08
N ARG A 104 6.34 1.33 -2.47
CA ARG A 104 6.39 1.74 -3.88
C ARG A 104 7.70 1.23 -4.45
N ILE A 105 7.62 0.17 -5.25
CA ILE A 105 8.78 -0.34 -5.97
C ILE A 105 8.50 -0.07 -7.44
N SER A 106 9.37 0.69 -8.11
CA SER A 106 9.38 0.78 -9.57
C SER A 106 9.94 -0.54 -10.10
N ILE A 107 9.07 -1.53 -10.17
CA ILE A 107 9.38 -2.82 -10.76
C ILE A 107 8.93 -2.74 -12.21
N PRO A 108 9.80 -3.01 -13.20
CA PRO A 108 9.36 -3.07 -14.59
C PRO A 108 8.30 -4.17 -14.70
N LYS A 109 7.10 -3.84 -15.18
CA LYS A 109 6.02 -4.82 -15.33
C LYS A 109 6.33 -5.72 -16.51
N ASN A 110 6.79 -6.93 -16.22
CA ASN A 110 6.98 -7.99 -17.21
C ASN A 110 6.00 -9.12 -16.88
N GLU A 111 5.03 -9.37 -17.75
CA GLU A 111 3.97 -10.39 -17.53
C GLU A 111 4.54 -11.78 -17.23
N THR A 112 5.63 -12.15 -17.89
CA THR A 112 6.33 -13.42 -17.67
C THR A 112 6.89 -13.53 -16.26
N ILE A 113 7.43 -12.44 -15.73
CA ILE A 113 8.03 -12.39 -14.39
C ILE A 113 6.92 -12.41 -13.34
N GLU A 114 5.79 -11.76 -13.58
CA GLU A 114 4.63 -11.83 -12.69
C GLU A 114 4.08 -13.27 -12.59
N LYS A 115 3.98 -13.99 -13.71
CA LYS A 115 3.63 -15.42 -13.72
C LYS A 115 4.64 -16.27 -12.91
N ILE A 116 5.93 -15.94 -12.95
CA ILE A 116 6.92 -16.65 -12.13
C ILE A 116 6.76 -16.28 -10.65
N VAL A 117 6.41 -15.05 -10.31
CA VAL A 117 6.13 -14.62 -8.92
C VAL A 117 4.90 -15.33 -8.35
N THR A 118 3.88 -15.64 -9.16
CA THR A 118 2.75 -16.44 -8.68
C THR A 118 3.16 -17.89 -8.38
N ILE A 119 4.07 -18.47 -9.16
CA ILE A 119 4.64 -19.80 -8.85
C ILE A 119 5.45 -19.78 -7.55
N ILE A 120 6.21 -18.72 -7.29
CA ILE A 120 6.97 -18.56 -6.04
C ILE A 120 6.07 -18.75 -4.81
N ALA A 121 4.78 -18.39 -4.89
CA ALA A 121 3.83 -18.56 -3.79
C ALA A 121 3.64 -20.03 -3.37
N LYS A 122 3.82 -20.99 -4.29
CA LYS A 122 3.72 -22.44 -4.00
C LYS A 122 4.88 -22.97 -3.15
N TYR A 123 6.02 -22.26 -3.13
CA TYR A 123 7.26 -22.72 -2.50
C TYR A 123 7.54 -21.93 -1.21
N PRO A 124 7.33 -22.49 -0.01
CA PRO A 124 7.43 -21.75 1.26
C PRO A 124 8.77 -21.03 1.48
N ARG A 125 9.88 -21.67 1.07
CA ARG A 125 11.23 -21.10 1.19
C ARG A 125 11.44 -19.86 0.32
N LEU A 126 10.74 -19.76 -0.81
CA LEU A 126 10.81 -18.63 -1.74
C LEU A 126 9.75 -17.57 -1.39
N CYS A 127 8.56 -18.00 -0.98
CA CYS A 127 7.42 -17.16 -0.67
C CYS A 127 7.62 -16.28 0.58
N SER A 128 8.42 -16.71 1.56
CA SER A 128 8.70 -15.93 2.78
C SER A 128 9.55 -14.67 2.55
N ARG A 129 10.06 -14.46 1.32
CA ARG A 129 10.92 -13.33 0.98
C ARG A 129 10.14 -12.04 0.78
N THR A 130 10.84 -10.90 0.85
CA THR A 130 10.24 -9.59 0.53
C THR A 130 9.86 -9.50 -0.94
N ASP A 131 8.89 -8.66 -1.30
CA ASP A 131 8.39 -8.55 -2.68
C ASP A 131 9.51 -8.25 -3.69
N ARG A 132 10.44 -7.37 -3.31
CA ARG A 132 11.66 -7.06 -4.08
C ARG A 132 12.54 -8.30 -4.31
N ALA A 133 12.68 -9.13 -3.28
CA ALA A 133 13.47 -10.36 -3.38
C ALA A 133 12.72 -11.46 -4.14
N LYS A 134 11.38 -11.54 -4.07
CA LYS A 134 10.58 -12.43 -4.93
C LYS A 134 10.73 -12.06 -6.40
N TYR A 135 10.68 -10.76 -6.70
CA TYR A 135 10.92 -10.27 -8.04
C TYR A 135 12.35 -10.59 -8.51
N ALA A 136 13.35 -10.38 -7.65
CA ALA A 136 14.73 -10.78 -7.93
C ALA A 136 14.88 -12.28 -8.19
N LEU A 137 14.22 -13.13 -7.38
CA LEU A 137 14.21 -14.58 -7.59
C LEU A 137 13.60 -14.94 -8.94
N ALA A 138 12.49 -14.30 -9.31
CA ALA A 138 11.82 -14.52 -10.58
C ALA A 138 12.71 -14.10 -11.77
N THR A 139 13.36 -12.94 -11.71
CA THR A 139 14.30 -12.49 -12.75
C THR A 139 15.51 -13.42 -12.89
N ILE A 140 16.06 -13.89 -11.76
CA ILE A 140 17.21 -14.80 -11.75
C ILE A 140 16.81 -16.15 -12.35
N ALA A 141 15.65 -16.67 -11.96
CA ALA A 141 15.15 -17.95 -12.47
C ALA A 141 14.87 -17.90 -13.97
N TYR A 142 14.28 -16.80 -14.45
CA TYR A 142 14.04 -16.58 -15.88
C TYR A 142 15.36 -16.55 -16.66
N ALA A 143 16.34 -15.74 -16.23
CA ALA A 143 17.65 -15.66 -16.87
C ALA A 143 18.40 -17.01 -16.88
N LEU A 144 18.32 -17.78 -15.79
CA LEU A 144 18.88 -19.14 -15.75
C LEU A 144 18.17 -20.12 -16.69
N ALA A 145 16.89 -19.90 -16.98
CA ALA A 145 16.11 -20.75 -17.88
C ALA A 145 16.34 -20.39 -19.36
N THR A 146 16.62 -19.13 -19.70
CA THR A 146 16.80 -18.65 -21.08
C THR A 146 18.27 -18.56 -21.50
N GLU A 147 19.10 -17.88 -20.71
CA GLU A 147 20.48 -17.51 -21.04
C GLU A 147 21.52 -18.41 -20.35
N GLY A 148 21.10 -19.21 -19.36
CA GLY A 148 21.97 -20.10 -18.59
C GLY A 148 22.95 -19.39 -17.64
N SER A 149 23.05 -18.05 -17.71
CA SER A 149 23.94 -17.24 -16.89
C SER A 149 23.22 -16.01 -16.34
N VAL A 150 23.81 -15.39 -15.29
CA VAL A 150 23.18 -14.26 -14.59
C VAL A 150 24.22 -13.20 -14.24
N ASP A 151 24.06 -12.02 -14.83
CA ASP A 151 24.87 -10.84 -14.52
C ASP A 151 24.44 -10.20 -13.19
N SER A 152 25.09 -10.62 -12.11
CA SER A 152 24.82 -10.11 -10.75
C SER A 152 24.96 -8.60 -10.61
N SER A 153 25.84 -7.96 -11.41
CA SER A 153 26.07 -6.51 -11.38
C SER A 153 24.90 -5.73 -11.98
N LYS A 154 24.38 -6.18 -13.14
CA LYS A 154 23.23 -5.55 -13.81
C LYS A 154 21.98 -5.67 -12.95
N LEU A 155 21.69 -6.86 -12.43
CA LEU A 155 20.56 -7.10 -11.53
C LEU A 155 20.65 -6.28 -10.23
N SER A 156 21.87 -6.09 -9.70
CA SER A 156 22.10 -5.27 -8.50
C SER A 156 21.67 -3.83 -8.72
N LYS A 157 22.03 -3.23 -9.86
CA LYS A 157 21.64 -1.87 -10.23
C LYS A 157 20.15 -1.76 -10.50
N GLN A 158 19.60 -2.65 -11.35
CA GLN A 158 18.20 -2.63 -11.75
C GLN A 158 17.25 -2.82 -10.56
N LEU A 159 17.56 -3.77 -9.70
CA LEU A 159 16.71 -4.10 -8.56
C LEU A 159 17.14 -3.38 -7.30
N GLY A 160 18.21 -2.59 -7.29
CA GLY A 160 18.80 -1.90 -6.12
C GLY A 160 19.02 -2.79 -4.89
N LEU A 161 19.43 -4.05 -5.12
CA LEU A 161 19.83 -5.00 -4.09
C LEU A 161 21.35 -5.10 -4.04
N SER A 162 21.94 -5.36 -2.87
CA SER A 162 23.38 -5.58 -2.77
C SER A 162 23.81 -6.84 -3.55
N LYS A 163 25.05 -6.82 -4.08
CA LYS A 163 25.63 -7.97 -4.80
C LYS A 163 25.64 -9.24 -3.93
N THR A 164 25.90 -9.10 -2.63
CA THR A 164 25.89 -10.22 -1.67
C THR A 164 24.50 -10.83 -1.52
N HIS A 165 23.45 -10.00 -1.46
CA HIS A 165 22.07 -10.48 -1.39
C HIS A 165 21.69 -11.23 -2.68
N ILE A 166 22.05 -10.70 -3.85
CA ILE A 166 21.79 -11.37 -5.13
C ILE A 166 22.50 -12.73 -5.21
N ARG A 167 23.78 -12.81 -4.82
CA ARG A 167 24.50 -14.09 -4.77
C ARG A 167 23.81 -15.11 -3.87
N ARG A 168 23.28 -14.66 -2.72
CA ARG A 168 22.49 -15.53 -1.81
C ARG A 168 21.20 -16.02 -2.48
N LEU A 169 20.46 -15.15 -3.17
CA LEU A 169 19.25 -15.52 -3.89
C LEU A 169 19.56 -16.50 -5.03
N LEU A 170 20.64 -16.28 -5.77
CA LEU A 170 21.08 -17.16 -6.85
C LEU A 170 21.41 -18.57 -6.35
N ARG A 171 22.05 -18.70 -5.17
CA ARG A 171 22.26 -20.01 -4.52
C ARG A 171 20.94 -20.70 -4.14
N VAL A 172 19.97 -19.93 -3.64
CA VAL A 172 18.64 -20.46 -3.28
C VAL A 172 17.92 -20.99 -4.53
N VAL A 173 17.96 -20.26 -5.64
CA VAL A 173 17.34 -20.67 -6.90
C VAL A 173 18.00 -21.93 -7.45
N ARG A 174 19.34 -21.99 -7.50
CA ARG A 174 20.07 -23.18 -7.96
C ARG A 174 19.75 -24.44 -7.17
N ASN A 175 19.54 -24.30 -5.86
CA ASN A 175 19.18 -25.42 -4.99
C ASN A 175 17.69 -25.82 -5.11
N SER A 176 16.88 -25.08 -5.85
CA SER A 176 15.43 -25.29 -5.99
C SER A 176 15.09 -25.79 -7.40
N GLN A 177 15.55 -26.99 -7.75
CA GLN A 177 15.40 -27.56 -9.10
C GLN A 177 13.93 -27.65 -9.56
N ARG A 178 13.02 -28.14 -8.71
CA ARG A 178 11.58 -28.23 -9.05
C ARG A 178 10.98 -26.89 -9.49
N PHE A 179 11.36 -25.81 -8.82
CA PHE A 179 10.94 -24.46 -9.18
C PHE A 179 11.53 -24.04 -10.53
N LEU A 180 12.82 -24.31 -10.77
CA LEU A 180 13.45 -24.02 -12.07
C LEU A 180 12.82 -24.78 -13.23
N ASP A 181 12.40 -26.03 -13.02
CA ASP A 181 11.75 -26.83 -14.06
C ASP A 181 10.37 -26.28 -14.44
N GLU A 182 9.58 -25.79 -13.47
CA GLU A 182 8.34 -25.06 -13.76
C GLU A 182 8.62 -23.77 -14.54
N VAL A 183 9.66 -23.01 -14.16
CA VAL A 183 10.04 -21.78 -14.86
C VAL A 183 10.50 -22.04 -16.29
N ARG A 184 11.25 -23.13 -16.53
CA ARG A 184 11.68 -23.55 -17.87
C ARG A 184 10.51 -23.83 -18.80
N LYS A 185 9.46 -24.52 -18.31
CA LYS A 185 8.24 -24.77 -19.09
C LYS A 185 7.59 -23.46 -19.54
N ILE A 186 7.54 -22.46 -18.66
CA ILE A 186 6.99 -21.14 -19.00
C ILE A 186 7.89 -20.40 -19.99
N ALA A 187 9.21 -20.46 -19.81
CA ALA A 187 10.16 -19.83 -20.72
C ALA A 187 10.04 -20.41 -22.15
N GLN A 188 9.92 -21.74 -22.27
CA GLN A 188 9.72 -22.43 -23.55
C GLN A 188 8.39 -22.08 -24.22
N ALA A 189 7.31 -21.98 -23.44
CA ALA A 189 6.01 -21.54 -23.95
C ALA A 189 6.04 -20.11 -24.51
N ASN A 190 6.84 -19.21 -23.91
CA ASN A 190 6.96 -17.84 -24.42
C ASN A 190 7.81 -17.75 -25.70
N LEU A 191 8.86 -18.58 -25.82
CA LEU A 191 9.71 -18.63 -27.03
C LEU A 191 8.94 -19.12 -28.27
N THR A 192 7.98 -20.02 -28.08
CA THR A 192 7.12 -20.54 -29.16
C THR A 192 6.04 -19.56 -29.61
N THR A 193 5.60 -18.64 -28.75
CA THR A 193 4.67 -17.56 -29.13
C THR A 193 5.33 -16.38 -29.87
N VAL A 194 6.63 -16.14 -29.69
CA VAL A 194 7.35 -15.03 -30.37
C VAL A 194 7.83 -15.42 -31.78
N SER A 195 7.82 -16.71 -32.10
CA SER A 195 8.21 -17.26 -33.40
C SER A 195 7.04 -17.46 -34.38
N ARG A 196 5.88 -16.86 -34.08
CA ARG A 196 4.73 -16.70 -34.99
C ARG A 196 4.45 -15.22 -35.20
#